data_AF-A0A949TUQ7-F1
#
_entry.id   AF-A0A949TUQ7-F1
#
_cell.length_a   1.000
_cell.length_b   1.000
_cell.length_c   1.000
_cell.angle_alpha   90.00
_cell.angle_beta   90.00
_cell.angle_gamma   90.00
#
_symmetry.space_group_name_H-M   'P 1'
#
loop_
_entity.id
_entity.type
_entity.pdbx_description
1 polymer ?
#
loop_
_entity_poly.entity_id
_entity_poly.type
_entity_poly.pdbx_seq_one_letter_code
_entity_poly.pdbx_strand_id
1 'polypeptide(L)'
;MAKKNLVATIGGAIKHADKSFFNEDYAKQGAEVIATLRREGFEIVPKTASDELVEFLVENMPYGQMKPEDLMRALYQLMVENARRLG
;
A
#
# COMPACT_ATOMS: atom_id res chain seq x y z
N MET A 1 -12.22 4.20 11.12
CA MET A 1 -11.85 2.85 10.66
C MET A 1 -10.60 2.42 11.42
N ALA A 2 -10.54 1.23 12.01
CA ALA A 2 -9.31 0.76 12.65
C ALA A 2 -8.19 0.66 11.61
N LYS A 3 -6.98 1.16 11.93
CA LYS A 3 -5.80 1.03 11.07
C LYS A 3 -5.51 -0.45 10.87
N LYS A 4 -5.82 -0.99 9.69
CA LYS A 4 -5.64 -2.41 9.39
C LYS A 4 -4.14 -2.68 9.27
N ASN A 5 -3.62 -3.54 10.12
CA ASN A 5 -2.23 -3.96 10.04
C ASN A 5 -2.04 -4.92 8.85
N LEU A 6 -1.40 -4.42 7.78
CA LEU A 6 -1.13 -5.20 6.55
C LEU A 6 -0.29 -6.45 6.84
N VAL A 7 0.72 -6.35 7.70
CA VAL A 7 1.57 -7.49 8.10
C VAL A 7 0.72 -8.58 8.74
N ALA A 8 -0.15 -8.21 9.68
CA ALA A 8 -1.03 -9.17 10.35
C ALA A 8 -2.07 -9.78 9.40
N THR A 9 -2.56 -9.00 8.43
CA THR A 9 -3.53 -9.49 7.42
C THR A 9 -2.88 -10.53 6.52
N ILE A 10 -1.69 -10.24 6.00
CA ILE A 10 -0.93 -11.17 5.14
C ILE A 10 -0.49 -12.39 5.95
N GLY A 11 0.06 -12.20 7.15
CA GLY A 11 0.44 -13.31 8.02
C GLY A 11 -0.74 -14.22 8.37
N GLY A 12 -1.91 -13.64 8.66
CA GLY A 12 -3.15 -14.40 8.88
C GLY A 12 -3.58 -15.19 7.65
N ALA A 13 -3.43 -14.63 6.45
CA ALA A 13 -3.72 -15.33 5.20
C ALA A 13 -2.75 -16.50 4.95
N ILE A 14 -1.45 -16.31 5.19
CA ILE A 14 -0.45 -17.37 5.06
C ILE A 14 -0.74 -18.48 6.07
N LYS A 15 -0.99 -18.14 7.34
CA LYS A 15 -1.39 -19.09 8.38
C LYS A 15 -2.63 -19.90 8.01
N HIS A 16 -3.61 -19.27 7.36
CA HIS A 16 -4.82 -19.97 6.95
C HIS A 16 -4.56 -20.98 5.82
N ALA A 17 -3.66 -20.63 4.89
CA ALA A 17 -3.25 -21.49 3.79
C ALA A 17 -2.36 -22.65 4.26
N ASP A 18 -1.52 -22.42 5.28
CA ASP A 18 -0.67 -23.44 5.88
C ASP A 18 -1.53 -24.51 6.60
N LYS A 19 -1.38 -25.76 6.17
CA LYS A 19 -2.04 -26.94 6.77
C LYS A 19 -1.05 -27.84 7.52
N SER A 20 0.19 -27.41 7.65
CA SER A 20 1.22 -28.14 8.39
C SER A 20 0.96 -28.08 9.89
N PHE A 21 1.55 -29.02 10.62
CA PHE A 21 1.45 -29.09 12.09
C PHE A 21 2.47 -28.19 12.80
N PHE A 22 3.23 -27.37 12.07
CA PHE A 22 4.29 -26.55 12.62
C PHE A 22 3.79 -25.19 13.10
N ASN A 23 4.42 -24.66 14.15
CA ASN A 23 4.16 -23.32 14.64
C ASN A 23 5.19 -22.34 14.05
N GLU A 24 4.81 -21.72 12.94
CA GLU A 24 5.63 -20.75 12.20
C GLU A 24 5.42 -19.29 12.69
N ASP A 25 6.40 -18.43 12.43
CA ASP A 25 6.27 -16.98 12.66
C ASP A 25 5.63 -16.29 11.44
N TYR A 26 4.30 -16.35 11.41
CA TYR A 26 3.52 -15.75 10.33
C TYR A 26 3.58 -14.22 10.29
N ALA A 27 3.96 -13.55 11.39
CA ALA A 27 4.15 -12.10 11.39
C ALA A 27 5.43 -11.74 10.62
N LYS A 28 6.51 -12.48 10.84
CA LYS A 28 7.75 -12.33 10.07
C LYS A 28 7.53 -12.61 8.59
N GLN A 29 6.77 -13.67 8.26
CA GLN A 29 6.45 -13.99 6.88
C GLN A 29 5.62 -12.88 6.21
N GLY A 30 4.60 -12.33 6.90
CA GLY A 30 3.82 -11.21 6.40
C GLY A 30 4.66 -9.95 6.15
N ALA A 31 5.64 -9.67 7.03
CA ALA A 31 6.56 -8.55 6.85
C ALA A 31 7.49 -8.76 5.64
N GLU A 32 8.00 -9.98 5.45
CA GLU A 32 8.87 -10.31 4.32
C GLU A 32 8.16 -10.20 2.97
N VAL A 33 6.87 -10.57 2.90
CA VAL A 33 6.06 -10.38 1.69
C VAL A 33 5.98 -8.90 1.31
N ILE A 34 5.67 -8.02 2.27
CA ILE A 34 5.60 -6.58 2.01
C ILE A 34 6.97 -6.04 1.58
N ALA A 35 8.05 -6.45 2.25
CA ALA A 35 9.40 -6.04 1.92
C ALA A 35 9.80 -6.46 0.50
N THR A 36 9.49 -7.71 0.12
CA THR A 36 9.76 -8.25 -1.22
C THR A 36 8.95 -7.52 -2.29
N LEU A 37 7.64 -7.35 -2.10
CA LEU A 37 6.81 -6.62 -3.07
C LEU A 37 7.35 -5.22 -3.35
N ARG A 38 7.75 -4.49 -2.30
CA ARG A 38 8.35 -3.16 -2.43
C ARG A 38 9.69 -3.17 -3.14
N ARG A 39 10.55 -4.15 -2.84
CA ARG A 39 11.84 -4.32 -3.53
C ARG A 39 11.65 -4.56 -5.04
N GLU A 40 10.58 -5.28 -5.40
CA GLU A 40 10.21 -5.55 -6.80
C GLU A 40 9.41 -4.41 -7.46
N GLY A 41 9.21 -3.27 -6.77
CA GLY A 41 8.52 -2.10 -7.30
C GLY A 41 6.99 -2.14 -7.21
N PHE A 42 6.42 -3.10 -6.48
CA PHE A 42 4.99 -3.14 -6.15
C PHE A 42 4.69 -2.43 -4.83
N GLU A 43 3.53 -1.81 -4.73
CA GLU A 43 3.03 -1.25 -3.47
C GLU A 43 1.60 -1.74 -3.21
N ILE A 44 1.26 -1.92 -1.93
CA ILE A 44 -0.08 -2.30 -1.50
C ILE A 44 -0.78 -1.05 -1.00
N VAL A 45 -1.81 -0.61 -1.72
CA VAL A 45 -2.61 0.57 -1.37
C VAL A 45 -4.04 0.19 -1.01
N PRO A 46 -4.71 0.95 -0.12
CA PRO A 46 -6.13 0.76 0.13
C PRO A 46 -6.96 0.89 -1.15
N LYS A 47 -8.05 0.11 -1.27
CA LYS A 47 -8.97 0.17 -2.42
C LYS A 47 -9.63 1.54 -2.58
N THR A 48 -9.82 2.25 -1.48
CA THR A 48 -10.45 3.58 -1.43
C THR A 48 -9.52 4.52 -0.68
N ALA A 49 -9.27 5.70 -1.25
CA ALA A 49 -8.53 6.76 -0.57
C ALA A 49 -9.27 7.19 0.70
N SER A 50 -8.53 7.48 1.77
CA SER A 50 -9.07 8.16 2.94
C SER A 50 -9.28 9.64 2.63
N ASP A 51 -10.15 10.31 3.38
CA ASP A 51 -10.38 11.75 3.24
C ASP A 51 -9.06 12.53 3.40
N GLU A 52 -8.23 12.16 4.38
CA GLU A 52 -6.89 12.73 4.59
C GLU A 52 -5.95 12.55 3.37
N LEU A 53 -6.03 11.42 2.68
CA LEU A 53 -5.27 11.21 1.44
C LEU A 53 -5.79 12.13 0.34
N VAL A 54 -7.11 12.27 0.21
CA VAL A 54 -7.73 13.14 -0.79
C VAL A 54 -7.36 14.60 -0.56
N GLU A 55 -7.45 15.07 0.69
CA GLU A 55 -7.05 16.44 1.07
C GLU A 55 -5.59 16.71 0.68
N PHE A 56 -4.67 15.81 1.06
CA PHE A 56 -3.27 15.92 0.68
C PHE A 56 -3.07 15.98 -0.84
N LEU A 57 -3.79 15.14 -1.59
CA LEU A 57 -3.68 15.09 -3.05
C LEU A 57 -4.15 16.38 -3.72
N VAL A 58 -5.21 17.00 -3.20
CA VAL A 58 -5.72 18.28 -3.71
C VAL A 58 -4.71 19.39 -3.48
N GLU A 59 -4.10 19.44 -2.28
CA GLU A 59 -3.09 20.46 -1.94
C GLU A 59 -1.80 20.34 -2.76
N ASN A 60 -1.42 19.11 -3.13
CA ASN A 60 -0.16 18.81 -3.81
C ASN A 60 -0.34 18.50 -5.30
N MET A 61 -1.53 18.77 -5.85
CA MET A 61 -1.85 18.49 -7.24
C MET A 61 -0.88 19.26 -8.15
N PRO A 62 -0.29 18.62 -9.18
CA PRO A 62 0.50 19.33 -10.17
C PRO A 62 -0.39 20.33 -10.95
N TYR A 63 0.02 21.59 -11.00
CA TYR A 63 -0.68 22.64 -11.75
C TYR A 63 0.21 23.18 -12.89
N GLY A 64 -0.43 23.61 -13.99
CA GLY A 64 0.25 24.27 -15.12
C GLY A 64 0.03 23.59 -16.48
N GLN A 65 0.78 24.03 -17.50
CA GLN A 65 0.75 23.40 -18.82
C GLN A 65 1.56 22.09 -18.79
N MET A 66 0.85 20.98 -18.76
CA MET A 66 1.39 19.63 -18.81
C MET A 66 0.70 18.87 -19.94
N LYS A 67 1.37 17.90 -20.55
CA LYS A 67 0.66 16.92 -21.37
C LYS A 67 -0.26 16.11 -20.45
N PRO A 68 -1.47 15.73 -20.90
CA PRO A 68 -2.38 14.92 -20.09
C PRO A 68 -1.73 13.64 -19.55
N GLU A 69 -0.87 12.98 -20.34
CA GLU A 69 -0.15 11.77 -19.94
C GLU A 69 0.79 12.01 -18.75
N ASP A 70 1.48 13.15 -18.74
CA ASP A 70 2.43 13.49 -17.68
C ASP A 70 1.69 13.82 -16.38
N LEU A 71 0.56 14.55 -16.48
CA LEU A 71 -0.31 14.82 -15.34
C LEU A 71 -0.83 13.51 -14.71
N MET A 72 -1.30 12.57 -15.52
CA MET A 72 -1.82 11.29 -15.01
C MET A 72 -0.74 10.45 -14.33
N ARG A 73 0.50 10.44 -14.86
CA ARG A 73 1.64 9.76 -14.21
C ARG A 73 1.99 10.40 -12.88
N ALA A 74 2.05 11.73 -12.83
CA ALA A 74 2.34 12.48 -11.61
C ALA A 74 1.26 12.25 -10.54
N LEU A 75 -0.02 12.28 -10.92
CA LEU A 75 -1.13 11.97 -10.01
C LEU A 75 -1.06 10.54 -9.48
N TYR A 76 -0.78 9.56 -10.33
CA TYR A 76 -0.61 8.17 -9.90
C TYR A 76 0.52 8.02 -8.89
N GLN A 77 1.70 8.60 -9.17
CA GLN A 77 2.83 8.59 -8.24
C GLN A 77 2.47 9.24 -6.91
N LEU A 78 1.88 10.43 -6.95
CA LEU A 78 1.44 11.16 -5.76
C LEU A 78 0.44 10.34 -4.93
N MET A 79 -0.50 9.65 -5.56
CA MET A 79 -1.45 8.76 -4.87
C MET A 79 -0.77 7.58 -4.20
N VAL A 80 0.08 6.84 -4.92
CA VAL A 80 0.70 5.61 -4.42
C VAL A 80 1.72 5.91 -3.31
N GLU A 81 2.54 6.93 -3.49
CA GLU A 81 3.56 7.32 -2.50
C GLU A 81 2.93 7.77 -1.18
N ASN A 82 1.80 8.48 -1.23
CA ASN A 82 1.14 8.97 -0.01
C ASN A 82 0.22 7.96 0.64
N ALA A 83 -0.35 7.03 -0.14
CA ALA A 83 -1.08 5.89 0.42
C ALA A 83 -0.20 5.05 1.38
N ARG A 84 1.11 4.98 1.14
CA ARG A 84 2.09 4.34 2.04
C ARG A 84 2.14 4.99 3.43
N ARG A 85 1.93 6.30 3.51
CA ARG A 85 2.11 7.10 4.74
C ARG A 85 0.94 6.93 5.72
N LEU A 86 -0.25 6.71 5.17
CA LEU A 86 -1.50 6.61 5.90
C LEU A 86 -1.96 5.15 6.13
N GLY A 87 -1.48 4.22 5.30
CA GLY A 87 -1.58 2.77 5.52
C GLY A 87 -0.80 2.26 6.73
#